data_AF-A0A0U9HMG1-F1
#
_entry.id   AF-A0A0U9HMG1-F1
#
_cell.length_a   1.000
_cell.length_b   1.000
_cell.length_c   1.000
_cell.angle_alpha   90.00
_cell.angle_beta   90.00
_cell.angle_gamma   90.00
#
_symmetry.space_group_name_H-M   'P 1'
#
loop_
_entity.id
_entity.type
_entity.pdbx_description
1 polymer ?
#
loop_
_entity_poly.entity_id
_entity_poly.type
_entity_poly.pdbx_seq_one_letter_code
_entity_poly.pdbx_strand_id
1 'polypeptide(L)'
;MNFNTNINEVLINYLESSINESYLTKYMECVGSTIYKQIKDPMKVTGFLWYVTNELIKENASLREEKQRLEAEKKHLEEVISHYNRNYLQRARLKAGIKIAYKKNVTIEKILELKKKGLTLDEIANTLGVCKTTIWRRLKEFQKTQVTF
;
A
#
# COMPACT_ATOMS: atom_id res chain seq x y z
N MET A 1 29.38 -30.19 -0.60
CA MET A 1 28.50 -29.48 0.37
C MET A 1 29.29 -28.33 0.95
N ASN A 2 28.78 -27.11 0.77
CA ASN A 2 29.49 -25.85 1.01
C ASN A 2 29.44 -25.50 2.51
N PHE A 3 30.50 -25.80 3.26
CA PHE A 3 30.58 -25.53 4.71
C PHE A 3 30.76 -24.04 5.05
N ASN A 4 31.08 -23.20 4.06
CA ASN A 4 31.41 -21.79 4.27
C ASN A 4 30.18 -20.86 4.36
N THR A 5 29.03 -21.31 3.86
CA THR A 5 27.78 -20.53 3.93
C THR A 5 27.13 -20.61 5.32
N ASN A 6 27.36 -21.72 6.04
CA ASN A 6 26.72 -22.00 7.32
C ASN A 6 27.34 -21.20 8.48
N ILE A 7 28.66 -21.00 8.50
CA ILE A 7 29.34 -20.26 9.58
C ILE A 7 28.94 -18.78 9.58
N ASN A 8 28.85 -18.16 8.41
CA ASN A 8 28.47 -16.75 8.29
C ASN A 8 26.99 -16.53 8.66
N GLU A 9 26.09 -17.42 8.26
CA GLU A 9 24.67 -17.36 8.68
C GLU A 9 24.49 -17.60 10.18
N VAL A 10 25.25 -18.52 10.78
CA VAL A 10 25.22 -18.77 12.22
C VAL A 10 25.78 -17.58 13.01
N LEU A 11 26.86 -16.94 12.53
CA LEU A 11 27.42 -15.73 13.13
C LEU A 11 26.49 -14.53 13.02
N ILE A 12 25.85 -14.32 11.86
CA ILE A 12 24.89 -13.24 11.67
C ILE A 12 23.66 -13.46 12.57
N ASN A 13 23.10 -14.68 12.61
CA ASN A 13 21.98 -15.00 13.50
C ASN A 13 22.36 -14.88 14.99
N TYR A 14 23.59 -15.22 15.39
CA TYR A 14 24.07 -15.06 16.76
C TYR A 14 24.28 -13.58 17.13
N LEU A 15 24.77 -12.77 16.19
CA LEU A 15 24.93 -11.32 16.36
C LEU A 15 23.58 -10.58 16.38
N GLU A 16 22.60 -11.03 15.59
CA GLU A 16 21.24 -10.49 15.58
C GLU A 16 20.42 -10.92 16.83
N SER A 17 20.69 -12.11 17.39
CA SER A 17 20.02 -12.62 18.60
C SER A 17 20.63 -12.14 19.91
N SER A 18 21.88 -11.68 19.90
CA SER A 18 22.64 -11.26 21.08
C SER A 18 23.36 -9.93 20.82
N ILE A 19 22.60 -8.86 20.64
CA ILE A 19 23.12 -7.50 20.89
C ILE A 19 23.16 -7.32 22.40
N ASN A 20 24.14 -7.96 23.03
CA ASN A 20 24.65 -7.50 24.30
C ASN A 20 25.70 -6.45 23.93
N GLU A 21 25.28 -5.19 23.86
CA GLU A 21 26.13 -4.01 23.56
C GLU A 21 27.49 -4.08 24.29
N SER A 22 27.48 -4.66 25.50
CA SER A 22 28.64 -4.96 26.34
C SER A 22 29.72 -5.85 25.68
N TYR A 23 29.36 -6.91 24.96
CA TYR A 23 30.34 -7.82 24.33
C TYR A 23 30.98 -7.22 23.08
N LEU A 24 30.19 -6.55 22.25
CA LEU A 24 30.70 -5.83 21.08
C LEU A 24 31.64 -4.70 21.52
N THR A 25 31.28 -3.97 22.57
CA THR A 25 32.14 -2.92 23.13
C THR A 25 33.47 -3.49 23.61
N LYS A 26 33.44 -4.58 24.39
CA LYS A 26 34.66 -5.22 24.93
C LYS A 26 35.55 -5.85 23.85
N TYR A 27 34.94 -6.40 22.79
CA TYR A 27 35.68 -6.91 21.63
C TYR A 27 36.34 -5.77 20.85
N MET A 28 35.61 -4.69 20.59
CA MET A 28 36.13 -3.50 19.90
C MET A 28 37.23 -2.80 20.69
N GLU A 29 37.14 -2.75 22.02
CA GLU A 29 38.22 -2.26 22.91
C GLU A 29 39.48 -3.12 22.80
N CYS A 30 39.35 -4.45 22.80
CA CYS A 30 40.47 -5.38 22.72
C CYS A 30 41.18 -5.28 21.35
N VAL A 31 40.41 -5.31 20.27
CA VAL A 31 40.92 -5.18 18.89
C VAL A 31 41.53 -3.79 18.67
N GLY A 32 40.86 -2.72 19.13
CA GLY A 32 41.36 -1.35 19.06
C GLY A 32 42.70 -1.16 19.79
N SER A 33 42.84 -1.72 21.00
CA SER A 33 44.10 -1.64 21.78
C SER A 33 45.28 -2.37 21.13
N THR A 34 44.99 -3.42 20.36
CA THR A 34 46.00 -4.23 19.67
C THR A 34 46.43 -3.56 18.37
N ILE A 35 45.48 -3.03 17.60
CA ILE A 35 45.74 -2.29 16.36
C ILE A 35 46.50 -0.99 16.65
N TYR A 36 46.13 -0.26 17.71
CA TYR A 36 46.79 1.01 18.08
C TYR A 36 48.29 0.85 18.37
N LYS A 37 48.70 -0.27 18.98
CA LYS A 37 50.12 -0.60 19.24
C LYS A 37 50.93 -0.92 17.99
N GLN A 38 50.28 -1.27 16.88
CA GLN A 38 50.91 -1.64 15.61
C GLN A 38 50.98 -0.46 14.61
N ILE A 39 50.32 0.67 14.91
CA ILE A 39 50.29 1.84 14.04
C ILE A 39 51.48 2.77 14.33
N LYS A 40 52.29 3.02 13.30
CA LYS A 40 53.53 3.80 13.38
C LYS A 40 53.31 5.31 13.55
N ASP A 41 52.17 5.84 13.10
CA ASP A 41 51.77 7.26 13.20
C ASP A 41 50.23 7.35 13.40
N PRO A 42 49.74 7.22 14.65
CA PRO A 42 48.32 7.09 14.94
C PRO A 42 47.52 8.34 14.57
N MET A 43 48.16 9.52 14.55
CA MET A 43 47.50 10.80 14.29
C MET A 43 47.19 10.99 12.79
N LYS A 44 48.00 10.44 11.89
CA LYS A 44 47.68 10.38 10.45
C LYS A 44 46.57 9.38 10.14
N VAL A 45 46.57 8.24 10.83
CA VAL A 45 45.55 7.20 10.64
C VAL A 45 44.17 7.67 11.13
N THR A 46 44.11 8.36 12.27
CA THR A 46 42.84 8.93 12.78
C THR A 46 42.30 10.05 11.88
N GLY A 47 43.17 10.92 11.36
CA GLY A 47 42.77 11.97 10.41
C GLY A 47 42.23 11.40 9.10
N PHE A 48 42.89 10.37 8.55
CA PHE A 48 42.42 9.67 7.35
C PHE A 48 41.09 8.93 7.59
N LEU A 49 40.98 8.21 8.71
CA LEU A 49 39.73 7.55 9.12
C LEU A 49 38.59 8.57 9.26
N TRP A 50 38.83 9.70 9.91
CA TRP A 50 37.83 10.77 10.05
C TRP A 50 37.38 11.34 8.70
N TYR A 51 38.31 11.50 7.75
CA TYR A 51 37.96 11.93 6.40
C TYR A 51 37.07 10.90 5.68
N VAL A 52 37.49 9.63 5.66
CA VAL A 52 36.75 8.54 5.00
C VAL A 52 35.37 8.33 5.65
N THR A 53 35.28 8.38 6.99
CA THR A 53 33.99 8.22 7.67
C THR A 53 33.05 9.38 7.37
N ASN A 54 33.54 10.63 7.30
CA ASN A 54 32.70 11.76 6.93
C ASN A 54 32.18 11.69 5.50
N GLU A 55 33.02 11.27 4.55
CA GLU A 55 32.58 11.08 3.16
C GLU A 55 31.55 9.95 3.06
N LEU A 56 31.76 8.83 3.76
CA LEU A 56 30.77 7.75 3.84
C LEU A 56 29.46 8.21 4.50
N ILE A 57 29.51 9.08 5.52
CA ILE A 57 28.30 9.62 6.16
C ILE A 57 27.53 10.50 5.19
N LYS A 58 28.22 11.37 4.43
CA LYS A 58 27.60 12.23 3.41
C LYS A 58 26.95 11.40 2.31
N GLU A 59 27.67 10.41 1.79
CA GLU A 59 27.15 9.51 0.74
C GLU A 59 25.91 8.77 1.25
N ASN A 60 25.98 8.17 2.45
CA ASN A 60 24.82 7.50 3.06
C ASN A 60 23.64 8.43 3.32
N ALA A 61 23.88 9.70 3.66
CA ALA A 61 22.80 10.68 3.81
C ALA A 61 22.12 10.95 2.47
N SER A 62 22.90 11.19 1.42
CA SER A 62 22.38 11.45 0.06
C SER A 62 21.57 10.27 -0.49
N LEU A 63 22.06 9.03 -0.29
CA LEU A 63 21.37 7.80 -0.68
C LEU A 63 20.05 7.61 0.07
N ARG A 64 19.99 8.00 1.35
CA ARG A 64 18.75 7.94 2.15
C ARG A 64 17.70 8.92 1.63
N GLU A 65 18.11 10.13 1.28
CA GLU A 65 17.22 11.15 0.70
C GLU A 65 16.67 10.70 -0.66
N GLU A 66 17.53 10.17 -1.54
CA GLU A 66 17.12 9.67 -2.84
C GLU A 66 16.16 8.47 -2.70
N LYS A 67 16.45 7.54 -1.80
CA LYS A 67 15.55 6.42 -1.50
C LYS A 67 14.18 6.90 -1.04
N GLN A 68 14.12 7.87 -0.13
CA GLN A 68 12.85 8.44 0.33
C GLN A 68 12.08 9.10 -0.81
N ARG A 69 12.76 9.83 -1.71
CA ARG A 69 12.14 10.43 -2.90
C ARG A 69 11.54 9.37 -3.82
N LEU A 70 12.30 8.32 -4.13
CA LEU A 70 11.84 7.24 -5.01
C LEU A 70 10.66 6.47 -4.39
N GLU A 71 10.66 6.24 -3.08
CA GLU A 71 9.54 5.61 -2.38
C GLU A 71 8.27 6.48 -2.43
N ALA A 72 8.40 7.80 -2.28
CA ALA A 72 7.29 8.73 -2.40
C ALA A 72 6.72 8.77 -3.83
N GLU A 73 7.59 8.79 -4.85
CA GLU A 73 7.19 8.76 -6.26
C GLU A 73 6.49 7.44 -6.61
N LYS A 74 7.05 6.31 -6.19
CA LYS A 74 6.43 4.99 -6.37
C LYS A 74 5.03 4.95 -5.78
N LYS A 75 4.86 5.42 -4.54
CA LYS A 75 3.56 5.47 -3.87
C LYS A 75 2.56 6.32 -4.67
N HIS A 76 2.98 7.48 -5.16
CA HIS A 76 2.12 8.33 -5.98
C HIS A 76 1.68 7.64 -7.28
N LEU A 77 2.60 6.96 -7.97
CA LEU A 77 2.29 6.21 -9.19
C LEU A 77 1.33 5.05 -8.92
N GLU A 78 1.49 4.33 -7.81
CA GLU A 78 0.56 3.27 -7.38
C GLU A 78 -0.86 3.81 -7.15
N GLU A 79 -0.98 4.99 -6.52
CA GLU A 79 -2.27 5.66 -6.33
C GLU A 79 -2.92 6.06 -7.67
N VAL A 80 -2.13 6.63 -8.60
CA VAL A 80 -2.61 7.00 -9.95
C VAL A 80 -3.08 5.77 -10.72
N ILE A 81 -2.31 4.67 -10.71
CA ILE A 81 -2.67 3.41 -11.37
C ILE A 81 -3.96 2.84 -10.76
N SER A 82 -4.08 2.84 -9.43
CA SER A 82 -5.28 2.38 -8.73
C SER A 82 -6.52 3.17 -9.15
N HIS A 83 -6.39 4.49 -9.21
CA HIS A 83 -7.47 5.37 -9.67
C HIS A 83 -7.83 5.12 -11.13
N TYR A 84 -6.82 5.02 -12.01
CA TYR A 84 -7.02 4.73 -13.42
C TYR A 84 -7.70 3.37 -13.64
N ASN A 85 -7.25 2.33 -12.95
CA ASN A 85 -7.82 0.99 -13.01
C ASN A 85 -9.29 0.99 -12.56
N ARG A 86 -9.64 1.72 -11.50
CA ARG A 86 -11.03 1.87 -11.06
C ARG A 86 -11.91 2.46 -12.17
N ASN A 87 -11.45 3.54 -12.80
CA ASN A 87 -12.19 4.21 -13.87
C ASN A 87 -12.27 3.35 -15.14
N TYR A 88 -11.19 2.65 -15.49
CA TYR A 88 -11.13 1.73 -16.61
C TYR A 88 -12.12 0.57 -16.43
N LEU A 89 -12.09 -0.09 -15.26
CA LEU A 89 -13.03 -1.15 -14.91
C LEU A 89 -14.48 -0.66 -14.91
N GLN A 90 -14.73 0.57 -14.44
CA GLN A 90 -16.05 1.19 -14.51
C GLN A 90 -16.52 1.35 -15.97
N ARG A 91 -15.66 1.88 -16.86
CA ARG A 91 -15.96 2.06 -18.28
C ARG A 91 -16.15 0.72 -19.01
N ALA A 92 -15.32 -0.28 -18.73
CA ALA A 92 -15.42 -1.61 -19.30
C ALA A 92 -16.76 -2.28 -18.92
N ARG A 93 -17.16 -2.19 -17.64
CA ARG A 93 -18.48 -2.67 -17.17
C ARG A 93 -19.63 -1.95 -17.86
N LEU A 94 -19.55 -0.63 -18.05
CA LEU A 94 -20.57 0.13 -18.79
C LEU A 94 -20.65 -0.30 -20.27
N LYS A 95 -19.51 -0.50 -20.95
CA LYS A 95 -19.47 -1.02 -22.34
C LYS A 95 -20.08 -2.42 -22.44
N ALA A 96 -19.87 -3.26 -21.44
CA ALA A 96 -20.50 -4.57 -21.33
C ALA A 96 -21.99 -4.53 -20.92
N GLY A 97 -22.59 -3.33 -20.78
CA GLY A 97 -24.01 -3.15 -20.44
C GLY A 97 -24.33 -3.30 -18.94
N ILE A 98 -23.33 -3.46 -18.07
CA ILE A 98 -23.52 -3.60 -16.62
C ILE A 98 -23.78 -2.22 -16.02
N LYS A 99 -25.01 -1.97 -15.54
CA LYS A 99 -25.38 -0.72 -14.86
C LYS A 99 -24.83 -0.70 -13.41
N ILE A 100 -23.76 0.06 -13.19
CA ILE A 100 -23.01 0.12 -11.91
C ILE A 100 -23.81 0.82 -10.80
N ALA A 101 -24.66 1.78 -11.16
CA ALA A 101 -25.56 2.47 -10.25
C ALA A 101 -26.88 1.69 -9.99
N TYR A 102 -26.91 0.38 -10.21
CA TYR A 102 -28.09 -0.42 -9.92
C TYR A 102 -28.11 -0.83 -8.44
N LYS A 103 -28.87 -0.08 -7.65
CA LYS A 103 -29.26 -0.50 -6.30
C LYS A 103 -30.06 -1.80 -6.37
N LYS A 104 -29.43 -2.94 -6.04
CA LYS A 104 -30.00 -4.31 -6.11
C LYS A 104 -31.23 -4.49 -5.21
N ASN A 105 -31.29 -3.74 -4.11
CA ASN A 105 -32.41 -3.75 -3.15
C ASN A 105 -33.70 -3.12 -3.69
N VAL A 106 -33.61 -2.35 -4.77
CA VAL A 106 -34.77 -1.84 -5.49
C VAL A 106 -34.97 -2.77 -6.68
N THR A 107 -35.95 -3.66 -6.64
CA THR A 107 -36.37 -4.44 -7.81
C THR A 107 -37.78 -4.01 -8.21
N ILE A 108 -38.20 -4.33 -9.44
CA ILE A 108 -39.52 -3.93 -9.92
C ILE A 108 -40.62 -4.68 -9.16
N GLU A 109 -40.37 -5.94 -8.79
CA GLU A 109 -41.28 -6.77 -8.01
C GLU A 109 -41.55 -6.13 -6.64
N LYS A 110 -40.49 -5.66 -5.96
CA LYS A 110 -40.59 -4.98 -4.66
C LYS A 110 -41.42 -3.70 -4.74
N ILE A 111 -41.25 -2.92 -5.82
CA ILE A 111 -42.03 -1.71 -6.08
C ILE A 111 -43.51 -2.06 -6.30
N LEU A 112 -43.81 -3.10 -7.08
CA LEU A 112 -45.16 -3.54 -7.37
C LEU A 112 -45.86 -4.11 -6.12
N GLU A 113 -45.15 -4.85 -5.28
CA GLU A 113 -45.65 -5.34 -3.98
C GLU A 113 -46.06 -4.18 -3.06
N LEU A 114 -45.19 -3.17 -2.90
CA LEU A 114 -45.49 -2.01 -2.06
C LEU A 114 -46.62 -1.16 -2.63
N LYS A 115 -46.71 -1.05 -3.96
CA LYS A 115 -47.84 -0.38 -4.62
C LYS A 115 -49.15 -1.14 -4.42
N LYS A 116 -49.14 -2.48 -4.46
CA LYS A 116 -50.32 -3.32 -4.14
C LYS A 116 -50.78 -3.15 -2.69
N LYS A 117 -49.86 -2.86 -1.77
CA LYS A 117 -50.16 -2.51 -0.37
C LYS A 117 -50.75 -1.11 -0.19
N GLY A 118 -50.95 -0.35 -1.28
CA GLY A 118 -51.56 0.98 -1.25
C GLY A 118 -50.60 2.13 -0.97
N LEU A 119 -49.29 1.87 -0.86
CA LEU A 119 -48.31 2.94 -0.62
C LEU A 119 -48.18 3.84 -1.85
N THR A 120 -48.03 5.14 -1.57
CA THR A 120 -47.72 6.15 -2.58
C THR A 120 -46.26 6.02 -3.04
N LEU A 121 -45.97 6.57 -4.22
CA LEU A 121 -44.60 6.53 -4.77
C LEU A 121 -43.57 7.21 -3.86
N ASP A 122 -43.99 8.20 -3.06
CA ASP A 122 -43.12 8.91 -2.12
C ASP A 122 -42.79 8.05 -0.89
N GLU A 123 -43.77 7.32 -0.38
CA GLU A 123 -43.57 6.38 0.74
C GLU A 123 -42.70 5.19 0.31
N ILE A 124 -42.89 4.69 -0.91
CA ILE A 124 -42.04 3.65 -1.51
C ILE A 124 -40.61 4.16 -1.69
N ALA A 125 -40.44 5.42 -2.12
CA ALA A 125 -39.14 6.07 -2.27
C ALA A 125 -38.37 6.12 -0.95
N ASN A 126 -39.06 6.56 0.11
CA ASN A 126 -38.52 6.65 1.46
C ASN A 126 -38.19 5.25 2.02
N THR A 127 -39.07 4.27 1.82
CA THR A 127 -38.89 2.89 2.29
C THR A 127 -37.68 2.21 1.63
N LEU A 128 -37.43 2.50 0.35
CA LEU A 128 -36.36 1.88 -0.43
C LEU A 128 -35.06 2.72 -0.48
N GLY A 129 -35.05 3.91 0.13
CA GLY A 129 -33.90 4.81 0.16
C GLY A 129 -33.47 5.29 -1.24
N VAL A 130 -34.44 5.61 -2.09
CA VAL A 130 -34.21 6.11 -3.47
C VAL A 130 -35.12 7.28 -3.80
N CYS A 131 -34.74 8.10 -4.77
CA CYS A 131 -35.60 9.18 -5.25
C CYS A 131 -36.84 8.64 -5.97
N LYS A 132 -37.98 9.32 -5.83
CA LYS A 132 -39.25 9.04 -6.53
C LYS A 132 -39.06 8.84 -8.05
N THR A 133 -38.20 9.66 -8.67
CA THR A 133 -37.86 9.59 -10.10
C THR A 133 -37.25 8.24 -10.50
N THR A 134 -36.50 7.59 -9.60
CA THR A 134 -35.94 6.26 -9.82
C THR A 134 -37.04 5.20 -9.90
N ILE A 135 -38.03 5.28 -9.03
CA ILE A 135 -39.19 4.38 -9.02
C ILE A 135 -40.03 4.58 -10.29
N TRP A 136 -40.33 5.84 -10.63
CA TRP A 136 -41.08 6.18 -11.84
C TRP A 136 -40.41 5.65 -13.11
N ARG A 137 -39.09 5.84 -13.25
CA ARG A 137 -38.33 5.34 -14.40
C ARG A 137 -38.42 3.83 -14.53
N ARG A 138 -38.31 3.09 -13.42
CA ARG A 138 -38.39 1.62 -13.40
C ARG A 138 -39.78 1.11 -13.77
N LEU A 139 -40.84 1.76 -13.30
CA LEU A 139 -42.21 1.45 -13.69
C LEU A 139 -42.44 1.69 -15.18
N LYS A 140 -41.92 2.79 -15.73
CA LYS A 140 -42.01 3.11 -17.15
C LYS A 140 -41.24 2.12 -18.03
N GLU A 141 -40.02 1.74 -17.63
CA GLU A 141 -39.23 0.70 -18.31
C GLU A 141 -39.98 -0.64 -18.32
N PHE A 142 -40.58 -1.03 -17.19
CA PHE A 142 -41.37 -2.25 -17.09
C PHE A 142 -42.60 -2.23 -18.00
N GLN A 143 -43.36 -1.13 -18.03
CA GLN A 143 -44.51 -0.98 -18.94
C GLN A 143 -44.10 -1.08 -20.40
N LYS A 144 -42.97 -0.46 -20.79
CA LYS A 144 -42.48 -0.53 -22.17
C LYS A 144 -42.21 -1.98 -22.59
N THR A 145 -41.57 -2.77 -21.73
CA THR A 145 -41.26 -4.18 -22.00
C THR A 145 -42.52 -5.05 -22.08
N GLN A 146 -43.56 -4.77 -21.30
CA GLN A 146 -44.82 -5.53 -21.32
C GLN A 146 -45.66 -5.27 -22.59
N VAL A 147 -45.48 -4.12 -23.25
CA VAL A 147 -46.25 -3.71 -24.44
C VAL A 147 -45.59 -4.18 -25.76
N THR A 148 -44.41 -4.80 -25.70
CA THR A 148 -43.64 -5.21 -26.90
C THR A 148 -43.79 -6.70 -27.28
N PHE A 149 -44.93 -7.32 -26.96
CA PHE A 149 -45.27 -8.69 -27.33
C PHE A 149 -46.62 -8.75 -28.05
#